data_AF-L8N416-F1
#
_entry.id   AF-L8N416-F1
#
_cell.length_a   1.000
_cell.length_b   1.000
_cell.length_c   1.000
_cell.angle_alpha   90.00
_cell.angle_beta   90.00
_cell.angle_gamma   90.00
#
_symmetry.space_group_name_H-M   'P 1'
#
loop_
_entity.id
_entity.type
_entity.pdbx_description
1 polymer ?
#
loop_
_entity_poly.entity_id
_entity_poly.type
_entity_poly.pdbx_seq_one_letter_code
_entity_poly.pdbx_strand_id
1 'polypeptide(L)'
;MNTLTPTRQQIIELIDNLPEDAFSELINFIGYLRYKTVDIKTDTPYNSFLLSIVGLGASTEKDVSDRVQKAGIDLEQFKSNVYCKIGRNIMLLQKIEIQLKYLLSRRYISGYSNELKILADKKLEYYGNKNMGQLIEDFFKESTSSDQDKTPESLTGIWVSIDVRFEKNSNLKKKSQESFDLLRINRNLLVHNSLPNWDYLNSIEGCELACKELDYQYDNQIKPTFQCLKAYTEMLQESLQEYTQELVDKLKHDFLVNSSLIYLLSDIARQQLRPNGWISLDVAISKIKKQSPEELNSLKQKFGFKKLKDLMIASNLFEFSDESTEKGGRRILYRNISS
;
A
#
# COMPACT_ATOMS: atom_id res chain seq x y z
N MET A 1 -24.26 0.55 -15.47
CA MET A 1 -24.04 -0.09 -16.79
C MET A 1 -24.33 -1.58 -16.63
N ASN A 2 -25.14 -2.17 -17.51
CA ASN A 2 -25.45 -3.60 -17.51
C ASN A 2 -24.15 -4.38 -17.72
N THR A 3 -23.60 -4.97 -16.66
CA THR A 3 -22.44 -5.86 -16.72
C THR A 3 -22.89 -7.20 -17.30
N LEU A 4 -22.87 -7.32 -18.63
CA LEU A 4 -22.80 -8.63 -19.26
C LEU A 4 -21.50 -9.27 -18.76
N THR A 5 -21.61 -10.20 -17.82
CA THR A 5 -20.48 -11.02 -17.38
C THR A 5 -19.87 -11.67 -18.62
N PRO A 6 -18.58 -11.44 -18.92
CA PRO A 6 -17.96 -12.00 -20.10
C PRO A 6 -18.02 -13.51 -20.06
N THR A 7 -18.27 -14.13 -21.21
CA THR A 7 -18.22 -15.59 -21.34
C THR A 7 -16.79 -16.08 -21.10
N ARG A 8 -16.62 -17.32 -20.62
CA ARG A 8 -15.30 -17.90 -20.39
C ARG A 8 -14.39 -17.84 -21.63
N GLN A 9 -14.97 -17.97 -22.82
CA GLN A 9 -14.23 -17.90 -24.09
C GLN A 9 -13.70 -16.48 -24.38
N GLN A 10 -14.48 -15.44 -24.07
CA GLN A 10 -14.02 -14.05 -24.15
C GLN A 10 -12.90 -13.77 -23.14
N ILE A 11 -12.94 -14.38 -21.95
CA ILE A 11 -11.87 -14.26 -20.94
C ILE A 11 -10.58 -14.91 -21.45
N ILE A 12 -10.67 -16.12 -22.01
CA ILE A 12 -9.51 -16.83 -22.59
C ILE A 12 -8.88 -15.98 -23.71
N GLU A 13 -9.69 -15.49 -24.64
CA GLU A 13 -9.20 -14.66 -25.75
C GLU A 13 -8.52 -13.37 -25.27
N LEU A 14 -9.05 -12.74 -24.21
CA LEU A 14 -8.40 -11.59 -23.60
C LEU A 14 -7.05 -11.96 -22.97
N ILE A 15 -6.97 -13.08 -22.25
CA ILE A 15 -5.73 -13.55 -21.61
C ILE A 15 -4.66 -13.90 -22.66
N ASP A 16 -5.05 -14.57 -23.75
CA ASP A 16 -4.12 -14.98 -24.80
C ASP A 16 -3.52 -13.79 -25.57
N ASN A 17 -4.28 -12.69 -25.67
CA ASN A 17 -3.85 -11.45 -26.32
C ASN A 17 -3.04 -10.52 -25.40
N LEU A 18 -2.84 -10.87 -24.12
CA LEU A 18 -2.02 -10.06 -23.22
C LEU A 18 -0.53 -10.16 -23.60
N PRO A 19 0.25 -9.08 -23.38
CA PRO A 19 1.71 -9.15 -23.43
C PRO A 19 2.23 -10.23 -22.48
N GLU A 20 3.26 -10.98 -22.90
CA GLU A 20 3.80 -12.13 -22.14
C GLU A 20 4.21 -11.75 -20.71
N ASP A 21 4.70 -10.52 -20.53
CA ASP A 21 5.21 -10.04 -19.24
C ASP A 21 4.12 -9.38 -18.37
N ALA A 22 2.93 -9.06 -18.91
CA ALA A 22 1.92 -8.25 -18.23
C ALA A 22 1.49 -8.83 -16.86
N PHE A 23 1.33 -10.16 -16.81
CA PHE A 23 1.01 -10.84 -15.56
C PHE A 23 2.17 -10.76 -14.55
N SER A 24 3.41 -10.97 -15.02
CA SER A 24 4.59 -10.87 -14.16
C SER A 24 4.79 -9.45 -13.61
N GLU A 25 4.52 -8.43 -14.41
CA GLU A 25 4.54 -7.02 -14.01
C GLU A 25 3.49 -6.72 -12.94
N LEU A 26 2.27 -7.25 -13.09
CA LEU A 26 1.23 -7.11 -12.08
C LEU A 26 1.65 -7.76 -10.75
N ILE A 27 2.15 -9.00 -10.78
CA ILE A 27 2.63 -9.68 -9.57
C ILE A 27 3.80 -8.91 -8.93
N ASN A 28 4.72 -8.38 -9.74
CA ASN A 28 5.84 -7.55 -9.27
C ASN A 28 5.34 -6.26 -8.62
N PHE A 29 4.32 -5.62 -9.18
CA PHE A 29 3.72 -4.42 -8.61
C PHE A 29 3.01 -4.71 -7.28
N ILE A 30 2.26 -5.81 -7.18
CA ILE A 30 1.63 -6.23 -5.91
C ILE A 30 2.71 -6.52 -4.85
N GLY A 31 3.80 -7.17 -5.25
CA GLY A 31 4.97 -7.38 -4.40
C GLY A 31 5.63 -6.06 -3.96
N TYR A 32 5.73 -5.08 -4.86
CA TYR A 32 6.23 -3.74 -4.56
C TYR A 32 5.36 -3.02 -3.52
N LEU A 33 4.03 -3.10 -3.63
CA LEU A 33 3.11 -2.53 -2.64
C LEU A 33 3.36 -3.12 -1.25
N ARG A 34 3.61 -4.44 -1.17
CA ARG A 34 3.95 -5.13 0.09
C ARG A 34 5.33 -4.75 0.63
N TYR A 35 6.35 -4.63 -0.22
CA TYR A 35 7.68 -4.23 0.23
C TYR A 35 7.66 -2.81 0.82
N LYS A 36 6.97 -1.88 0.15
CA LYS A 36 6.90 -0.47 0.53
C LYS A 36 5.99 -0.16 1.72
N THR A 37 5.34 -1.16 2.33
CA THR A 37 4.69 -1.02 3.65
C THR A 37 5.65 -1.37 4.79
N VAL A 38 6.70 -2.17 4.54
CA VAL A 38 7.68 -2.63 5.55
C VAL A 38 8.81 -1.63 5.78
N ASP A 39 9.27 -0.91 4.74
CA ASP A 39 10.35 0.09 4.82
C ASP A 39 10.08 1.19 5.89
N ILE A 40 8.82 1.47 6.25
CA ILE A 40 8.48 2.49 7.27
C ILE A 40 8.72 2.00 8.69
N LYS A 41 8.70 0.69 8.91
CA LYS A 41 9.00 0.11 10.23
C LYS A 41 10.49 0.17 10.56
N THR A 42 11.38 0.39 9.59
CA THR A 42 12.82 0.15 9.80
C THR A 42 13.79 1.26 9.41
N ASP A 43 13.44 2.26 8.59
CA ASP A 43 14.40 3.33 8.26
C ASP A 43 13.82 4.74 8.45
N THR A 44 13.86 5.19 9.70
CA THR A 44 14.46 6.50 9.96
C THR A 44 15.35 6.38 11.19
N PRO A 45 16.69 6.28 11.03
CA PRO A 45 17.56 6.79 12.06
C PRO A 45 17.41 8.32 11.97
N TYR A 46 16.36 8.87 12.60
CA TYR A 46 16.52 10.19 13.18
C TYR A 46 17.60 9.99 14.24
N ASN A 47 18.87 10.09 13.80
CA ASN A 47 19.99 10.47 14.63
C ASN A 47 19.60 11.81 15.26
N SER A 48 18.79 11.74 16.33
CA SER A 48 19.04 12.18 17.69
C SER A 48 19.98 13.37 17.90
N PHE A 49 20.15 14.27 16.92
CA PHE A 49 20.89 15.51 17.08
C PHE A 49 20.18 16.40 18.12
N LEU A 50 18.85 16.43 18.09
CA LEU A 50 18.06 17.17 19.08
C LEU A 50 17.98 16.45 20.44
N LEU A 51 17.98 15.11 20.45
CA LEU A 51 18.05 14.34 21.70
C LEU A 51 19.43 14.45 22.37
N SER A 52 20.52 14.63 21.61
CA SER A 52 21.85 14.95 22.16
C SER A 52 21.94 16.38 22.72
N ILE A 53 21.16 17.33 22.18
CA ILE A 53 21.13 18.71 22.69
C ILE A 53 20.33 18.81 24.00
N VAL A 54 19.23 18.07 24.14
CA VAL A 54 18.43 18.03 25.39
C VAL A 54 19.22 17.45 26.58
N GLY A 55 20.26 16.65 26.32
CA GLY A 55 21.12 16.06 27.36
C GLY A 55 22.30 16.91 27.84
N LEU A 56 22.59 18.06 27.22
CA LEU A 56 23.81 18.86 27.50
C LEU A 56 23.61 20.01 28.49
N GLY A 57 22.44 20.15 29.10
CA GLY A 57 22.10 21.25 30.03
C GLY A 57 22.71 21.18 31.44
N ALA A 58 23.63 20.25 31.73
CA ALA A 58 24.23 20.09 33.05
C ALA A 58 25.72 20.47 33.02
N SER A 59 26.01 21.78 32.98
CA SER A 59 27.35 22.31 33.26
C SER A 59 27.31 23.07 34.57
N THR A 60 27.84 22.43 35.61
CA THR A 60 28.08 22.99 36.93
C THR A 60 29.29 23.92 36.91
N GLU A 61 29.10 25.20 37.20
CA GLU A 61 30.15 26.03 37.80
C GLU A 61 29.50 27.14 38.64
N LYS A 62 29.82 27.14 39.94
CA LYS A 62 29.45 28.17 40.93
C LYS A 62 30.48 29.30 40.87
N ASP A 63 30.07 30.57 40.94
CA ASP A 63 29.86 31.30 42.20
C ASP A 63 29.64 32.83 41.98
N VAL A 64 28.94 33.45 42.94
CA VAL A 64 28.84 34.88 43.31
C VAL A 64 27.91 35.83 42.52
N SER A 65 26.62 35.88 42.92
CA SER A 65 25.74 37.09 43.01
C SER A 65 24.29 36.71 43.45
N ASP A 66 24.14 36.18 44.66
CA ASP A 66 23.03 35.35 45.15
C ASP A 66 21.59 35.93 45.26
N ARG A 67 21.29 37.14 44.78
CA ARG A 67 19.90 37.68 44.80
C ARG A 67 19.34 38.12 43.45
N VAL A 68 20.19 38.61 42.54
CA VAL A 68 19.79 38.88 41.15
C VAL A 68 19.92 37.60 40.30
N GLN A 69 20.84 36.72 40.66
CA GLN A 69 21.15 35.49 39.92
C GLN A 69 20.10 34.40 40.16
N LYS A 70 19.48 34.32 41.35
CA LYS A 70 18.38 33.38 41.63
C LYS A 70 17.13 33.63 40.77
N ALA A 71 16.74 34.89 40.56
CA ALA A 71 15.60 35.23 39.70
C ALA A 71 15.90 35.02 38.21
N GLY A 72 17.15 35.26 37.78
CA GLY A 72 17.61 34.98 36.42
C GLY A 72 17.71 33.48 36.10
N ILE A 73 18.16 32.66 37.05
CA ILE A 73 18.21 31.19 36.93
C ILE A 73 16.79 30.60 36.83
N ASP A 74 15.84 31.15 37.58
CA ASP A 74 14.44 30.70 37.57
C ASP A 74 13.79 30.99 36.21
N LEU A 75 13.90 32.22 35.69
CA LEU A 75 13.31 32.60 34.40
C LEU A 75 13.88 31.80 33.23
N GLU A 76 15.20 31.56 33.18
CA GLU A 76 15.82 30.75 32.12
C GLU A 76 15.35 29.29 32.17
N GLN A 77 15.08 28.75 33.37
CA GLN A 77 14.49 27.41 33.51
C GLN A 77 13.05 27.38 32.96
N PHE A 78 12.24 28.41 33.22
CA PHE A 78 10.90 28.54 32.65
C PHE A 78 10.92 28.68 31.12
N LYS A 79 11.83 29.48 30.56
CA LYS A 79 12.03 29.59 29.11
C LYS A 79 12.44 28.26 28.49
N SER A 80 13.36 27.53 29.12
CA SER A 80 13.81 26.21 28.66
C SER A 80 12.64 25.21 28.58
N ASN A 81 11.74 25.22 29.56
CA ASN A 81 10.53 24.40 29.55
C ASN A 81 9.61 24.76 28.37
N VAL A 82 9.42 26.06 28.12
CA VAL A 82 8.66 26.52 26.95
C VAL A 82 9.28 26.01 25.64
N TYR A 83 10.59 26.16 25.45
CA TYR A 83 11.28 25.67 24.25
C TYR A 83 11.16 24.15 24.10
N CYS A 84 11.24 23.39 25.18
CA CYS A 84 11.00 21.94 25.16
C CYS A 84 9.60 21.60 24.64
N LYS A 85 8.57 22.32 25.09
CA LYS A 85 7.18 22.12 24.65
C LYS A 85 6.94 22.53 23.19
N ILE A 86 7.59 23.62 22.75
CA ILE A 86 7.61 24.01 21.32
C ILE A 86 8.20 22.86 20.49
N GLY A 87 9.36 22.34 20.90
CA GLY A 87 10.02 21.21 20.24
C GLY A 87 9.13 19.97 20.17
N ARG A 88 8.48 19.59 21.28
CA ARG A 88 7.51 18.49 21.33
C ARG A 88 6.39 18.66 20.29
N ASN A 89 5.80 19.84 20.23
CA ASN A 89 4.67 20.12 19.33
C ASN A 89 5.11 20.10 17.86
N ILE A 90 6.24 20.73 17.53
CA ILE A 90 6.82 20.72 16.18
C ILE A 90 7.13 19.30 15.72
N MET A 91 7.75 18.48 16.57
CA MET A 91 8.08 17.09 16.25
C MET A 91 6.82 16.27 15.93
N LEU A 92 5.73 16.48 16.66
CA LEU A 92 4.49 15.75 16.41
C LEU A 92 3.76 16.24 15.16
N LEU A 93 3.80 17.54 14.87
CA LEU A 93 3.32 18.11 13.60
C LEU A 93 4.11 17.55 12.40
N GLN A 94 5.44 17.40 12.52
CA GLN A 94 6.25 16.77 11.47
C GLN A 94 5.85 15.30 11.24
N LYS A 95 5.56 14.56 12.32
CA LYS A 95 5.06 13.18 12.22
C LYS A 95 3.69 13.11 11.55
N ILE A 96 2.79 14.05 11.82
CA ILE A 96 1.50 14.19 11.13
C ILE A 96 1.72 14.41 9.63
N GLU A 97 2.64 15.30 9.24
CA GLU A 97 2.97 15.55 7.84
C GLU A 97 3.44 14.27 7.14
N ILE A 98 4.34 13.51 7.78
CA ILE A 98 4.84 12.22 7.25
C ILE A 98 3.68 11.23 7.05
N GLN A 99 2.75 11.13 8.00
CA GLN A 99 1.59 10.24 7.88
C GLN A 99 0.65 10.65 6.75
N LEU A 100 0.40 11.95 6.56
CA LEU A 100 -0.41 12.45 5.45
C LEU A 100 0.25 12.11 4.10
N LYS A 101 1.56 12.32 3.96
CA LYS A 101 2.33 11.95 2.76
C LYS A 101 2.18 10.45 2.46
N TYR A 102 2.28 9.62 3.49
CA TYR A 102 2.11 8.17 3.35
C TYR A 102 0.71 7.79 2.86
N LEU A 103 -0.35 8.32 3.49
CA LEU A 103 -1.73 8.01 3.15
C LEU A 103 -2.08 8.48 1.74
N LEU A 104 -1.73 9.72 1.39
CA LEU A 104 -2.10 10.33 0.10
C LEU A 104 -1.39 9.69 -1.09
N SER A 105 -0.10 9.36 -0.94
CA SER A 105 0.65 8.66 -1.99
C SER A 105 0.11 7.27 -2.32
N ARG A 106 -0.63 6.64 -1.40
CA ARG A 106 -1.16 5.26 -1.52
C ARG A 106 -2.67 5.17 -1.62
N ARG A 107 -3.38 6.30 -1.48
CA ARG A 107 -4.84 6.35 -1.49
C ARG A 107 -5.42 5.77 -2.77
N TYR A 108 -4.84 6.14 -3.91
CA TYR A 108 -5.36 5.79 -5.23
C TYR A 108 -4.22 5.50 -6.19
N ILE A 109 -4.36 4.47 -7.00
CA ILE A 109 -3.50 4.25 -8.16
C ILE A 109 -4.30 3.53 -9.25
N SER A 110 -4.13 3.95 -10.49
CA SER A 110 -4.66 3.26 -11.64
C SER A 110 -3.73 3.35 -12.84
N GLY A 111 -3.77 2.33 -13.69
CA GLY A 111 -2.92 2.25 -14.88
C GLY A 111 -2.70 0.81 -15.34
N TYR A 112 -1.94 0.68 -16.43
CA TYR A 112 -1.49 -0.60 -16.94
C TYR A 112 -0.38 -1.22 -16.07
N SER A 113 -0.31 -2.55 -16.01
CA SER A 113 0.66 -3.29 -15.19
C SER A 113 2.11 -2.78 -15.32
N ASN A 114 2.53 -2.43 -16.54
CA ASN A 114 3.88 -1.96 -16.86
C ASN A 114 4.20 -0.55 -16.32
N GLU A 115 3.20 0.29 -16.07
CA GLU A 115 3.38 1.67 -15.62
C GLU A 115 3.06 1.87 -14.12
N LEU A 116 2.34 0.95 -13.48
CA LEU A 116 1.88 1.08 -12.09
C LEU A 116 3.03 1.40 -11.11
N LYS A 117 4.20 0.77 -11.28
CA LYS A 117 5.37 1.07 -10.43
C LYS A 117 5.84 2.52 -10.61
N ILE A 118 5.95 2.98 -11.86
CA ILE A 118 6.39 4.35 -12.19
C ILE A 118 5.37 5.36 -11.66
N LEU A 119 4.07 5.08 -11.79
CA LEU A 119 3.01 5.94 -11.27
C LEU A 119 3.04 6.01 -9.74
N ALA A 120 3.30 4.90 -9.07
CA ALA A 120 3.47 4.86 -7.61
C ALA A 120 4.68 5.71 -7.16
N ASP A 121 5.84 5.53 -7.81
CA ASP A 121 7.05 6.29 -7.50
C ASP A 121 6.84 7.81 -7.74
N LYS A 122 6.19 8.20 -8.85
CA LYS A 122 5.82 9.59 -9.13
C LYS A 122 4.90 10.18 -8.06
N LYS A 123 3.93 9.40 -7.55
CA LYS A 123 3.06 9.85 -6.45
C LYS A 123 3.83 10.04 -5.14
N LEU A 124 4.75 9.14 -4.83
CA LEU A 124 5.62 9.26 -3.66
C LEU A 124 6.43 10.56 -3.71
N GLU A 125 7.03 10.87 -4.86
CA GLU A 125 7.78 12.11 -5.05
C GLU A 125 6.88 13.35 -4.98
N TYR A 126 5.72 13.31 -5.65
CA TYR A 126 4.75 14.41 -5.66
C TYR A 126 4.30 14.82 -4.26
N TYR A 127 3.84 13.87 -3.43
CA TYR A 127 3.42 14.18 -2.06
C TYR A 127 4.62 14.38 -1.12
N GLY A 128 5.78 13.77 -1.42
CA GLY A 128 7.03 13.97 -0.69
C GLY A 128 7.44 15.44 -0.59
N ASN A 129 7.23 16.18 -1.68
CA ASN A 129 7.58 17.60 -1.80
C ASN A 129 6.49 18.58 -1.31
N LYS A 130 5.29 18.08 -0.94
CA LYS A 130 4.22 18.93 -0.42
C LYS A 130 4.41 19.27 1.05
N ASN A 131 3.99 20.47 1.42
CA ASN A 131 3.91 20.88 2.83
C ASN A 131 2.60 20.43 3.48
N MET A 132 2.54 20.42 4.81
CA MET A 132 1.35 20.04 5.59
C MET A 132 0.06 20.75 5.13
N GLY A 133 0.11 22.03 4.77
CA GLY A 133 -1.08 22.78 4.34
C GLY A 133 -1.67 22.24 3.04
N GLN A 134 -0.81 21.97 2.04
CA GLN A 134 -1.22 21.36 0.78
C GLN A 134 -1.72 19.91 0.97
N LEU A 135 -1.06 19.14 1.84
CA LEU A 135 -1.46 17.76 2.13
C LEU A 135 -2.85 17.68 2.79
N ILE A 136 -3.13 18.59 3.72
CA ILE A 136 -4.46 18.70 4.34
C ILE A 136 -5.52 19.00 3.29
N GLU A 137 -5.24 19.95 2.39
CA GLU A 137 -6.16 20.32 1.32
C GLU A 137 -6.49 19.13 0.40
N ASP A 138 -5.47 18.38 -0.03
CA ASP A 138 -5.65 17.18 -0.85
C ASP A 138 -6.43 16.09 -0.11
N PHE A 139 -6.13 15.86 1.17
CA PHE A 139 -6.80 14.86 2.01
C PHE A 139 -8.30 15.06 2.09
N PHE A 140 -8.76 16.32 2.08
CA PHE A 140 -10.19 16.63 2.06
C PHE A 140 -10.78 16.75 0.66
N LYS A 141 -10.05 17.27 -0.34
CA LYS A 141 -10.53 17.39 -1.74
C LYS A 141 -10.74 16.03 -2.41
N GLU A 142 -9.77 15.13 -2.27
CA GLU A 142 -9.81 13.82 -2.93
C GLU A 142 -10.80 12.85 -2.29
N SER A 143 -11.29 13.15 -1.08
CA SER A 143 -12.36 12.38 -0.42
C SER A 143 -13.74 12.53 -1.08
N THR A 144 -13.86 13.37 -2.11
CA THR A 144 -15.14 13.77 -2.73
C THR A 144 -15.24 13.50 -4.23
N SER A 145 -14.15 13.21 -4.94
CA SER A 145 -14.17 13.04 -6.39
C SER A 145 -14.29 11.57 -6.79
N SER A 146 -15.47 11.20 -7.30
CA SER A 146 -15.74 9.96 -8.06
C SER A 146 -15.13 9.95 -9.47
N ASP A 147 -14.43 11.03 -9.86
CA ASP A 147 -13.94 11.26 -11.24
C ASP A 147 -12.64 10.52 -11.59
N GLN A 148 -12.15 9.63 -10.72
CA GLN A 148 -10.90 8.90 -10.95
C GLN A 148 -11.10 7.61 -11.77
N ASP A 149 -12.33 7.14 -11.98
CA ASP A 149 -12.62 5.92 -12.76
C ASP A 149 -12.74 6.17 -14.27
N LYS A 150 -11.66 6.62 -14.91
CA LYS A 150 -11.54 6.56 -16.37
C LYS A 150 -10.83 5.28 -16.76
N THR A 151 -11.52 4.16 -16.59
CA THR A 151 -11.11 2.92 -17.25
C THR A 151 -10.94 3.21 -18.74
N PRO A 152 -9.85 2.77 -19.38
CA PRO A 152 -9.65 2.96 -20.81
C PRO A 152 -10.84 2.41 -21.60
N GLU A 153 -11.24 3.10 -22.67
CA GLU A 153 -12.31 2.63 -23.57
C GLU A 153 -11.94 1.31 -24.26
N SER A 154 -10.64 1.03 -24.41
CA SER A 154 -10.11 -0.24 -24.90
C SER A 154 -8.93 -0.70 -24.04
N LEU A 155 -8.93 -1.99 -23.68
CA LEU A 155 -7.86 -2.61 -22.90
C LEU A 155 -6.81 -3.17 -23.85
N THR A 156 -5.59 -2.64 -23.76
CA THR A 156 -4.42 -3.13 -24.50
C THR A 156 -3.51 -4.02 -23.65
N GLY A 157 -3.87 -4.22 -22.39
CA GLY A 157 -3.11 -4.97 -21.39
C GLY A 157 -3.89 -5.05 -20.08
N ILE A 158 -3.23 -5.52 -19.02
CA ILE A 158 -3.86 -5.59 -17.69
C ILE A 158 -3.92 -4.18 -17.11
N TRP A 159 -5.14 -3.64 -17.00
CA TRP A 159 -5.40 -2.38 -16.31
C TRP A 159 -5.89 -2.66 -14.89
N VAL A 160 -5.34 -1.93 -13.92
CA VAL A 160 -5.67 -2.06 -12.50
C VAL A 160 -6.04 -0.69 -11.95
N SER A 161 -7.02 -0.66 -11.06
CA SER A 161 -7.34 0.49 -10.22
C SER A 161 -7.50 0.02 -8.78
N ILE A 162 -6.86 0.73 -7.87
CA ILE A 162 -6.93 0.51 -6.42
C ILE A 162 -7.28 1.85 -5.79
N ASP A 163 -8.39 1.88 -5.03
CA ASP A 163 -8.84 3.04 -4.28
C ASP A 163 -9.09 2.65 -2.82
N VAL A 164 -8.48 3.39 -1.89
CA VAL A 164 -8.62 3.23 -0.46
C VAL A 164 -9.39 4.42 0.11
N ARG A 165 -10.57 4.14 0.65
CA ARG A 165 -11.43 5.15 1.27
C ARG A 165 -11.56 4.90 2.77
N PHE A 166 -11.30 5.94 3.54
CA PHE A 166 -11.58 5.97 4.97
C PHE A 166 -12.94 6.66 5.16
N GLU A 167 -13.97 5.87 5.45
CA GLU A 167 -15.30 6.42 5.67
C GLU A 167 -15.42 7.02 7.07
N LYS A 168 -15.84 8.28 7.14
CA LYS A 168 -16.21 8.96 8.40
C LYS A 168 -17.68 9.35 8.32
N ASN A 169 -18.41 9.18 9.43
CA ASN A 169 -19.74 9.79 9.60
C ASN A 169 -19.72 11.27 9.21
N SER A 170 -20.72 11.72 8.43
CA SER A 170 -20.77 13.06 7.82
C SER A 170 -20.55 14.23 8.80
N ASN A 171 -21.08 14.13 10.02
CA ASN A 171 -20.88 15.12 11.10
C ASN A 171 -19.41 15.24 11.58
N LEU A 172 -18.60 14.20 11.38
CA LEU A 172 -17.19 14.16 11.78
C LEU A 172 -16.26 14.77 10.71
N LYS A 173 -16.70 14.90 9.46
CA LYS A 173 -15.88 15.44 8.36
C LYS A 173 -15.58 16.92 8.56
N LYS A 174 -16.59 17.72 8.88
CA LYS A 174 -16.45 19.17 9.13
C LYS A 174 -15.59 19.46 10.37
N LYS A 175 -15.87 18.76 11.47
CA LYS A 175 -15.09 18.85 12.72
C LYS A 175 -13.63 18.43 12.52
N SER A 176 -13.39 17.43 11.68
CA SER A 176 -12.04 17.01 11.31
C SER A 176 -11.33 18.10 10.51
N GLN A 177 -11.98 18.71 9.52
CA GLN A 177 -11.39 19.78 8.70
C GLN A 177 -10.99 21.00 9.54
N GLU A 178 -11.87 21.44 10.44
CA GLU A 178 -11.59 22.53 11.39
C GLU A 178 -10.38 22.20 12.28
N SER A 179 -10.24 20.95 12.73
CA SER A 179 -9.09 20.50 13.53
C SER A 179 -7.78 20.55 12.73
N PHE A 180 -7.80 20.22 11.44
CA PHE A 180 -6.61 20.29 10.59
C PHE A 180 -6.24 21.74 10.21
N ASP A 181 -7.21 22.63 10.04
CA ASP A 181 -6.94 24.06 9.85
C ASP A 181 -6.23 24.67 11.07
N LEU A 182 -6.62 24.26 12.28
CA LEU A 182 -5.94 24.66 13.51
C LEU A 182 -4.49 24.16 13.56
N LEU A 183 -4.19 22.95 13.06
CA LEU A 183 -2.80 22.46 12.96
C LEU A 183 -1.95 23.32 12.02
N ARG A 184 -2.53 23.75 10.89
CA ARG A 184 -1.86 24.67 9.96
C ARG A 184 -1.54 26.00 10.63
N ILE A 185 -2.50 26.57 11.35
CA ILE A 185 -2.32 27.81 12.11
C ILE A 185 -1.25 27.63 13.18
N ASN A 186 -1.33 26.57 14.00
CA ASN A 186 -0.36 26.29 15.07
C ASN A 186 1.06 26.13 14.53
N ARG A 187 1.24 25.40 13.43
CA ARG A 187 2.57 25.23 12.80
C ARG A 187 3.13 26.57 12.33
N ASN A 188 2.31 27.39 11.68
CA ASN A 188 2.75 28.70 11.22
C ASN A 188 3.02 29.66 12.39
N LEU A 189 2.21 29.60 13.46
CA LEU A 189 2.46 30.35 14.68
C LEU A 189 3.81 29.96 15.27
N LEU A 190 4.05 28.68 15.53
CA LEU A 190 5.28 28.19 16.15
C LEU A 190 6.54 28.47 15.31
N VAL A 191 6.44 28.41 13.98
CA VAL A 191 7.60 28.52 13.08
C VAL A 191 7.86 29.96 12.61
N HIS A 192 6.83 30.76 12.34
CA HIS A 192 6.98 32.06 11.68
C HIS A 192 6.65 33.27 12.56
N ASN A 193 5.58 33.20 13.36
CA ASN A 193 5.10 34.37 14.12
C ASN A 193 5.57 34.41 15.58
N SER A 194 6.00 33.26 16.11
CA SER A 194 6.23 33.10 17.55
C SER A 194 7.66 33.39 17.98
N LEU A 195 8.65 32.80 17.33
CA LEU A 195 10.05 32.96 17.73
C LEU A 195 10.52 34.44 17.85
N PRO A 196 10.04 35.39 17.02
CA PRO A 196 10.46 36.78 17.13
C PRO A 196 9.67 37.66 18.12
N ASN A 197 8.44 37.30 18.51
CA ASN A 197 7.48 38.23 19.15
C ASN A 197 6.96 37.79 20.53
N TRP A 198 7.65 36.87 21.20
CA TRP A 198 7.21 36.40 22.53
C TRP A 198 7.73 37.30 23.65
N ASP A 199 7.26 38.54 23.69
CA ASP A 199 7.58 39.50 24.76
C ASP A 199 7.20 38.97 26.15
N TYR A 200 6.27 38.02 26.22
CA TYR A 200 5.85 37.32 27.43
C TYR A 200 6.88 36.30 27.96
N LEU A 201 7.93 35.93 27.20
CA LEU A 201 9.03 35.13 27.74
C LEU A 201 9.95 35.91 28.69
N ASN A 202 9.74 37.22 28.82
CA ASN A 202 10.49 38.06 29.74
C ASN A 202 9.95 38.02 31.17
N SER A 203 8.90 37.25 31.45
CA SER A 203 8.39 37.00 32.80
C SER A 203 8.08 35.53 33.05
N ILE A 204 8.07 35.15 34.33
CA ILE A 204 7.73 33.78 34.75
C ILE A 204 6.26 33.49 34.42
N GLU A 205 5.36 34.42 34.72
CA GLU A 205 3.92 34.27 34.46
C GLU A 205 3.62 34.10 32.96
N GLY A 206 4.36 34.81 32.10
CA GLY A 206 4.22 34.69 30.66
C GLY A 206 4.75 33.35 30.14
N CYS A 207 5.86 32.84 30.69
CA CYS A 207 6.34 31.48 30.39
C CYS A 207 5.34 30.40 30.85
N GLU A 208 4.72 30.57 32.01
CA GLU A 208 3.70 29.63 32.50
C GLU A 208 2.44 29.64 31.62
N LEU A 209 1.98 30.82 31.21
CA LEU A 209 0.85 30.96 30.30
C LEU A 209 1.17 30.29 28.95
N ALA A 210 2.37 30.52 28.42
CA ALA A 210 2.82 29.88 27.20
C ALA A 210 2.88 28.35 27.33
N CYS A 211 3.38 27.83 28.45
CA CYS A 211 3.39 26.41 28.73
C CYS A 211 1.98 25.81 28.72
N LYS A 212 1.01 26.48 29.37
CA LYS A 212 -0.39 26.04 29.41
C LYS A 212 -1.01 26.00 28.02
N GLU A 213 -0.78 27.02 27.19
CA GLU A 213 -1.26 27.07 25.80
C GLU A 213 -0.63 25.95 24.95
N LEU A 214 0.68 25.72 25.07
CA LEU A 214 1.37 24.66 24.33
C LEU A 214 0.92 23.25 24.74
N ASP A 215 0.64 23.02 26.02
CA ASP A 215 0.06 21.77 26.51
C ASP A 215 -1.38 21.60 26.05
N TYR A 216 -2.20 22.66 26.10
CA TYR A 216 -3.56 22.62 25.59
C TYR A 216 -3.60 22.26 24.10
N GLN A 217 -2.76 22.89 23.27
CA GLN A 217 -2.63 22.55 21.85
C GLN A 217 -2.21 21.10 21.64
N TYR A 218 -1.24 20.63 22.42
CA TYR A 218 -0.73 19.26 22.34
C TYR A 218 -1.83 18.23 22.62
N ASP A 219 -2.50 18.35 23.77
CA ASP A 219 -3.45 17.34 24.25
C ASP A 219 -4.77 17.35 23.48
N ASN A 220 -5.25 18.52 23.05
CA ASN A 220 -6.58 18.65 22.47
C ASN A 220 -6.59 18.65 20.93
N GLN A 221 -5.46 18.92 20.27
CA GLN A 221 -5.43 19.09 18.81
C GLN A 221 -4.38 18.20 18.14
N ILE A 222 -3.11 18.34 18.52
CA ILE A 222 -2.00 17.68 17.81
C ILE A 222 -1.99 16.17 18.08
N LYS A 223 -2.01 15.77 19.36
CA LYS A 223 -1.95 14.36 19.76
C LYS A 223 -3.14 13.53 19.27
N PRO A 224 -4.41 13.96 19.41
CA PRO A 224 -5.55 13.20 18.91
C PRO A 224 -5.51 13.02 17.38
N THR A 225 -5.09 14.07 16.66
CA THR A 225 -4.98 13.99 15.19
C THR A 225 -3.89 13.02 14.76
N PHE A 226 -2.72 13.07 15.40
CA PHE A 226 -1.65 12.11 15.16
C PHE A 226 -2.11 10.67 15.43
N GLN A 227 -2.82 10.42 16.53
CA GLN A 227 -3.33 9.09 16.85
C GLN A 227 -4.34 8.59 15.81
N CYS A 228 -5.24 9.45 15.35
CA CYS A 228 -6.20 9.12 14.31
C CYS A 228 -5.52 8.75 12.98
N LEU A 229 -4.58 9.58 12.52
CA LEU A 229 -3.82 9.29 11.30
C LEU A 229 -2.95 8.05 11.46
N LYS A 230 -2.35 7.85 12.63
CA LYS A 230 -1.58 6.64 12.94
C LYS A 230 -2.43 5.38 12.77
N ALA A 231 -3.63 5.37 13.33
CA ALA A 231 -4.55 4.24 13.16
C ALA A 231 -4.86 3.98 11.67
N TYR A 232 -5.09 5.02 10.86
CA TYR A 232 -5.29 4.84 9.42
C TYR A 232 -4.05 4.29 8.70
N THR A 233 -2.85 4.76 9.07
CA THR A 233 -1.62 4.23 8.49
C THR A 233 -1.40 2.77 8.84
N GLU A 234 -1.68 2.37 10.08
CA GLU A 234 -1.54 0.99 10.56
C GLU A 234 -2.56 0.07 9.88
N MET A 235 -3.84 0.46 9.84
CA MET A 235 -4.89 -0.28 9.13
C MET A 235 -4.57 -0.49 7.65
N LEU A 236 -4.07 0.54 6.96
CA LEU A 236 -3.67 0.42 5.57
C LEU A 236 -2.48 -0.53 5.39
N GLN A 237 -1.48 -0.47 6.27
CA GLN A 237 -0.32 -1.36 6.23
C GLN A 237 -0.72 -2.82 6.43
N GLU A 238 -1.55 -3.09 7.44
CA GLU A 238 -2.05 -4.42 7.77
C GLU A 238 -2.89 -4.98 6.61
N SER A 239 -3.83 -4.18 6.09
CA SER A 239 -4.67 -4.59 4.96
C SER A 239 -3.83 -4.92 3.73
N LEU A 240 -2.87 -4.05 3.37
CA LEU A 240 -1.98 -4.34 2.24
C LEU A 240 -1.11 -5.58 2.50
N GLN A 241 -0.68 -5.83 3.73
CA GLN A 241 0.13 -7.01 4.04
C GLN A 241 -0.68 -8.31 3.96
N GLU A 242 -1.92 -8.32 4.44
CA GLU A 242 -2.80 -9.49 4.47
C GLU A 242 -3.35 -9.82 3.09
N TYR A 243 -3.94 -8.83 2.40
CA TYR A 243 -4.65 -9.06 1.14
C TYR A 243 -3.73 -9.28 -0.07
N THR A 244 -2.49 -8.78 -0.05
CA THR A 244 -1.62 -8.89 -1.24
C THR A 244 -1.21 -10.32 -1.55
N GLN A 245 -0.98 -11.16 -0.54
CA GLN A 245 -0.61 -12.56 -0.78
C GLN A 245 -1.80 -13.36 -1.33
N GLU A 246 -2.96 -13.24 -0.69
CA GLU A 246 -4.20 -13.89 -1.14
C GLU A 246 -4.57 -13.45 -2.56
N LEU A 247 -4.45 -12.16 -2.86
CA LEU A 247 -4.73 -11.61 -4.19
C LEU A 247 -3.79 -12.19 -5.25
N VAL A 248 -2.49 -12.29 -4.97
CA VAL A 248 -1.51 -12.87 -5.89
C VAL A 248 -1.86 -14.32 -6.20
N ASP A 249 -2.18 -15.11 -5.17
CA ASP A 249 -2.45 -16.54 -5.33
C ASP A 249 -3.76 -16.77 -6.08
N LYS A 250 -4.79 -15.96 -5.78
CA LYS A 250 -6.06 -15.96 -6.50
C LYS A 250 -5.89 -15.57 -7.97
N LEU A 251 -5.17 -14.48 -8.25
CA LEU A 251 -4.91 -14.05 -9.63
C LEU A 251 -4.13 -15.09 -10.42
N LYS A 252 -3.10 -15.71 -9.82
CA LYS A 252 -2.36 -16.82 -10.45
C LYS A 252 -3.27 -17.99 -10.80
N HIS A 253 -4.15 -18.36 -9.88
CA HIS A 253 -5.09 -19.45 -10.11
C HIS A 253 -6.11 -19.10 -11.20
N ASP A 254 -6.69 -17.90 -11.16
CA ASP A 254 -7.68 -17.43 -12.14
C ASP A 254 -7.08 -17.34 -13.55
N PHE A 255 -5.85 -16.82 -13.69
CA PHE A 255 -5.12 -16.80 -14.96
C PHE A 255 -4.84 -18.21 -15.49
N LEU A 256 -4.45 -19.11 -14.59
CA LEU A 256 -4.18 -20.51 -14.95
C LEU A 256 -5.45 -21.22 -15.44
N VAL A 257 -6.54 -21.15 -14.67
CA VAL A 257 -7.81 -21.86 -14.96
C VAL A 257 -8.49 -21.33 -16.23
N ASN A 258 -8.26 -20.07 -16.57
CA ASN A 258 -8.75 -19.43 -17.78
C ASN A 258 -7.73 -19.38 -18.92
N SER A 259 -6.68 -20.22 -18.88
CA SER A 259 -5.77 -20.39 -20.01
C SER A 259 -6.39 -21.24 -21.13
N SER A 260 -6.00 -20.94 -22.37
CA SER A 260 -6.31 -21.73 -23.56
C SER A 260 -5.94 -23.20 -23.39
N LEU A 261 -4.78 -23.48 -22.80
CA LEU A 261 -4.28 -24.84 -22.59
C LEU A 261 -5.15 -25.66 -21.63
N ILE A 262 -5.61 -25.08 -20.52
CA ILE A 262 -6.54 -25.74 -19.59
C ILE A 262 -7.90 -25.96 -20.27
N TYR A 263 -8.35 -25.01 -21.09
CA TYR A 263 -9.57 -25.15 -21.87
C TYR A 263 -9.47 -26.30 -22.89
N LEU A 264 -8.41 -26.36 -23.69
CA LEU A 264 -8.13 -27.43 -24.65
C LEU A 264 -8.09 -28.80 -23.96
N LEU A 265 -7.42 -28.91 -22.81
CA LEU A 265 -7.37 -30.15 -22.04
C LEU A 265 -8.74 -30.58 -21.53
N SER A 266 -9.57 -29.62 -21.11
CA SER A 266 -10.94 -29.85 -20.66
C SER A 266 -11.84 -30.29 -21.82
N ASP A 267 -11.71 -29.65 -22.99
CA ASP A 267 -12.46 -29.98 -24.20
C ASP A 267 -12.08 -31.36 -24.74
N ILE A 268 -10.79 -31.68 -24.79
CA ILE A 268 -10.29 -33.02 -25.14
C ILE A 268 -10.85 -34.09 -24.19
N ALA A 269 -10.87 -33.80 -22.89
CA ALA A 269 -11.45 -34.72 -21.91
C ALA A 269 -12.96 -34.94 -22.11
N ARG A 270 -13.72 -33.93 -22.58
CA ARG A 270 -15.15 -34.06 -22.88
C ARG A 270 -15.41 -34.83 -24.18
N GLN A 271 -14.60 -34.60 -25.22
CA GLN A 271 -14.81 -35.18 -26.55
C GLN A 271 -14.34 -36.63 -26.66
N GLN A 272 -13.36 -37.04 -25.85
CA GLN A 272 -12.66 -38.34 -26.00
C GLN A 272 -12.74 -39.17 -24.72
N LEU A 273 -13.94 -39.26 -24.15
CA LEU A 273 -14.23 -40.14 -23.03
C LEU A 273 -14.06 -41.60 -23.47
N ARG A 274 -13.07 -42.29 -22.89
CA ARG A 274 -13.13 -43.76 -22.82
C ARG A 274 -14.42 -44.15 -22.07
N PRO A 275 -14.91 -45.40 -22.18
CA PRO A 275 -16.08 -45.85 -21.44
C PRO A 275 -16.01 -45.64 -19.92
N ASN A 276 -14.78 -45.54 -19.37
CA ASN A 276 -14.51 -45.29 -17.95
C ASN A 276 -14.27 -43.80 -17.59
N GLY A 277 -14.43 -42.88 -18.55
CA GLY A 277 -14.28 -41.43 -18.35
C GLY A 277 -12.84 -40.90 -18.28
N TRP A 278 -11.83 -41.75 -18.51
CA TRP A 278 -10.42 -41.38 -18.45
C TRP A 278 -9.80 -41.20 -19.84
N ILE A 279 -8.85 -40.27 -19.97
CA ILE A 279 -8.08 -40.05 -21.20
C ILE A 279 -6.57 -40.10 -20.95
N SER A 280 -5.83 -40.66 -21.90
CA SER A 280 -4.37 -40.71 -21.85
C SER A 280 -3.76 -39.33 -22.04
N LEU A 281 -2.88 -38.92 -21.12
CA LEU A 281 -2.17 -37.64 -21.21
C LEU A 281 -1.33 -37.54 -22.49
N ASP A 282 -0.66 -38.63 -22.89
CA ASP A 282 0.13 -38.65 -24.14
C ASP A 282 -0.72 -38.41 -25.40
N VAL A 283 -1.98 -38.86 -25.40
CA VAL A 283 -2.91 -38.64 -26.52
C VAL A 283 -3.32 -37.17 -26.56
N ALA A 284 -3.64 -36.58 -25.41
CA ALA A 284 -3.93 -35.16 -25.31
C ALA A 284 -2.74 -34.30 -25.73
N ILE A 285 -1.52 -34.62 -25.26
CA ILE A 285 -0.28 -33.95 -25.69
C ILE A 285 -0.10 -34.07 -27.21
N SER A 286 -0.29 -35.25 -27.79
CA SER A 286 -0.15 -35.42 -29.23
C SER A 286 -1.20 -34.63 -30.02
N LYS A 287 -2.41 -34.46 -29.49
CA LYS A 287 -3.47 -33.68 -30.13
C LYS A 287 -3.18 -32.17 -30.04
N ILE A 288 -2.78 -31.69 -28.87
CA ILE A 288 -2.36 -30.29 -28.67
C ILE A 288 -1.15 -29.96 -29.54
N LYS A 289 -0.13 -30.83 -29.64
CA LYS A 289 1.01 -30.62 -30.54
C LYS A 289 0.63 -30.47 -32.02
N LYS A 290 -0.47 -31.08 -32.45
CA LYS A 290 -0.96 -30.98 -33.83
C LYS A 290 -1.81 -29.73 -34.07
N GLN A 291 -2.54 -29.27 -33.06
CA GLN A 291 -3.49 -28.16 -33.17
C GLN A 291 -2.84 -26.82 -32.81
N SER A 292 -2.07 -26.79 -31.72
CA SER A 292 -1.50 -25.59 -31.09
C SER A 292 -0.17 -25.90 -30.38
N PRO A 293 0.92 -26.20 -31.13
CA PRO A 293 2.22 -26.52 -30.54
C PRO A 293 2.83 -25.37 -29.71
N GLU A 294 2.52 -24.12 -30.05
CA GLU A 294 2.94 -22.90 -29.33
C GLU A 294 2.49 -22.88 -27.86
N GLU A 295 1.31 -23.43 -27.56
CA GLU A 295 0.79 -23.50 -26.18
C GLU A 295 1.62 -24.41 -25.28
N LEU A 296 2.21 -25.47 -25.84
CA LEU A 296 3.10 -26.35 -25.10
C LEU A 296 4.51 -25.76 -24.96
N ASN A 297 4.96 -24.97 -25.93
CA ASN A 297 6.27 -24.33 -25.88
C ASN A 297 6.29 -23.17 -24.88
N SER A 298 5.16 -22.49 -24.68
CA SER A 298 5.02 -21.35 -23.77
C SER A 298 4.74 -21.74 -22.31
N LEU A 299 4.60 -23.04 -21.99
CA LEU A 299 4.36 -23.58 -20.63
C LEU A 299 5.24 -22.96 -19.54
N LYS A 300 6.55 -22.87 -19.80
CA LYS A 300 7.52 -22.34 -18.84
C LYS A 300 7.48 -20.81 -18.78
N GLN A 301 7.26 -20.14 -19.91
CA GLN A 301 7.33 -18.69 -20.01
C GLN A 301 6.05 -18.04 -19.46
N LYS A 302 4.87 -18.53 -19.86
CA LYS A 302 3.57 -18.01 -19.42
C LYS A 302 3.20 -18.42 -17.99
N PHE A 303 3.50 -19.67 -17.60
CA PHE A 303 2.99 -20.23 -16.34
C PHE A 303 4.08 -20.71 -15.37
N GLY A 304 5.35 -20.70 -15.76
CA GLY A 304 6.46 -21.15 -14.90
C GLY A 304 6.59 -22.67 -14.74
N PHE A 305 5.78 -23.48 -15.43
CA PHE A 305 5.79 -24.93 -15.31
C PHE A 305 6.68 -25.60 -16.36
N LYS A 306 7.44 -26.63 -15.95
CA LYS A 306 8.29 -27.42 -16.87
C LYS A 306 7.54 -28.56 -17.54
N LYS A 307 6.48 -29.06 -16.91
CA LYS A 307 5.68 -30.21 -17.39
C LYS A 307 4.20 -29.85 -17.40
N LEU A 308 3.48 -30.36 -18.40
CA LEU A 308 2.04 -30.17 -18.52
C LEU A 308 1.26 -30.74 -17.33
N LYS A 309 1.70 -31.89 -16.81
CA LYS A 309 1.08 -32.51 -15.61
C LYS A 309 1.14 -31.58 -14.40
N ASP A 310 2.25 -30.89 -14.18
CA ASP A 310 2.42 -30.00 -13.03
C ASP A 310 1.44 -28.81 -13.13
N LEU A 311 1.27 -28.27 -14.34
CA LEU A 311 0.29 -27.22 -14.64
C LEU A 311 -1.15 -27.69 -14.36
N MET A 312 -1.50 -28.90 -14.79
CA MET A 312 -2.83 -29.46 -14.58
C MET A 312 -3.13 -29.81 -13.11
N ILE A 313 -2.11 -30.17 -12.34
CA ILE A 313 -2.25 -30.33 -10.89
C ILE A 313 -2.52 -28.96 -10.25
N ALA A 314 -1.77 -27.93 -10.63
CA ALA A 314 -1.93 -26.58 -10.09
C ALA A 314 -3.29 -25.93 -10.40
N SER A 315 -3.99 -26.39 -11.45
CA SER A 315 -5.33 -25.89 -11.77
C SER A 315 -6.43 -26.46 -10.89
N ASN A 316 -6.20 -27.57 -10.17
CA ASN A 316 -7.21 -28.28 -9.38
C ASN A 316 -8.47 -28.67 -10.19
N LEU A 317 -8.38 -28.79 -11.51
CA LEU A 317 -9.51 -29.17 -12.38
C LEU A 317 -9.46 -30.62 -12.85
N PHE A 318 -8.37 -31.34 -12.60
CA PHE A 318 -8.15 -32.68 -13.14
C PHE A 318 -7.77 -33.69 -12.08
N GLU A 319 -8.30 -34.91 -12.21
CA GLU A 319 -7.81 -36.08 -11.48
C GLU A 319 -6.83 -36.87 -12.35
N PHE A 320 -5.98 -37.66 -11.71
CA PHE A 320 -4.97 -38.48 -12.38
C PHE A 320 -5.03 -39.94 -11.92
N SER A 321 -4.73 -40.85 -12.83
CA SER A 321 -4.58 -42.28 -12.56
C SER A 321 -3.43 -42.85 -13.37
N ASP A 322 -2.73 -43.85 -12.82
CA ASP A 322 -1.66 -44.56 -13.53
C ASP A 322 -2.17 -45.90 -14.05
N GLU A 323 -2.03 -46.14 -15.35
CA GLU A 323 -2.42 -47.38 -16.04
C GLU A 323 -1.15 -48.15 -16.45
N SER A 324 -1.05 -49.42 -16.04
CA SER A 324 0.04 -50.30 -16.50
C SER A 324 -0.27 -50.78 -17.91
N THR A 325 0.69 -50.61 -18.82
CA THR A 325 0.57 -51.07 -20.20
C THR A 325 0.98 -52.53 -20.33
N GLU A 326 0.43 -53.24 -21.32
CA GLU A 326 0.75 -54.66 -21.60
C GLU A 326 2.24 -54.92 -21.85
N LYS A 327 3.01 -53.87 -22.21
CA LYS A 327 4.47 -53.93 -22.41
C LYS A 327 5.29 -53.54 -21.17
N GLY A 328 4.66 -53.43 -19.99
CA GLY A 328 5.32 -53.10 -18.72
C GLY A 328 5.62 -51.61 -18.49
N GLY A 329 5.25 -50.73 -19.41
CA GLY A 329 5.34 -49.28 -19.24
C GLY A 329 4.18 -48.71 -18.41
N ARG A 330 4.33 -47.50 -17.87
CA ARG A 330 3.25 -46.75 -17.19
C ARG A 330 2.70 -45.66 -18.10
N ARG A 331 1.37 -45.52 -18.12
CA ARG A 331 0.65 -44.46 -18.82
C ARG A 331 -0.13 -43.62 -17.83
N ILE A 332 -0.02 -42.30 -17.95
CA ILE A 332 -0.76 -41.36 -17.11
C ILE A 332 -2.10 -41.08 -17.77
N LEU A 333 -3.18 -41.29 -17.04
CA LEU A 333 -4.54 -40.94 -17.40
C LEU A 333 -4.98 -39.71 -16.62
N TYR A 334 -5.88 -38.92 -17.21
CA TYR A 334 -6.54 -37.81 -16.54
C TYR A 334 -8.03 -37.74 -16.86
N ARG A 335 -8.81 -37.05 -16.01
CA ARG A 335 -10.21 -36.68 -16.27
C ARG A 335 -10.54 -35.35 -15.61
N ASN A 336 -11.59 -34.67 -16.07
CA ASN A 336 -12.06 -33.43 -15.46
C ASN A 336 -12.82 -33.73 -14.15
N ILE A 337 -12.58 -32.97 -13.09
CA ILE A 337 -13.29 -33.09 -11.81
C ILE A 337 -14.72 -32.51 -11.94
N SER A 338 -14.91 -31.54 -12.83
CA SER A 338 -16.19 -30.89 -13.10
C SER A 338 -16.77 -31.39 -14.43
N SER A 339 -17.34 -32.60 -14.40
CA SER A 339 -18.27 -33.09 -15.43
C SER A 339 -19.68 -33.11 -14.88
#